data_AF-A0A367IQ55-F1
#
_entry.id   AF-A0A367IQ55-F1
#
_cell.length_a   1.000
_cell.length_b   1.000
_cell.length_c   1.000
_cell.angle_alpha   90.00
_cell.angle_beta   90.00
_cell.angle_gamma   90.00
#
_symmetry.space_group_name_H-M   'P 1'
#
loop_
_entity.id
_entity.type
_entity.pdbx_description
1 polymer ?
#
loop_
_entity_poly.entity_id
_entity_poly.type
_entity_poly.pdbx_seq_one_letter_code
_entity_poly.pdbx_strand_id
1 'polypeptide(L)'
;NVTAPVSAAQLKTFLVEAPIMYKSRLHSGAEKHILTNCYRSLWNNDPQWLQQYFFQEGLTDSDNLSLLLEKYNLFGSKEHDISDIRHENPLVDDTNEPEYWETQRGKQCGHLFKRGESVYRCRNCGLDDTCVMCSKCFHATDHDGHDVKIWISRGAGGCCDCGDPEAWKVPLNCKIHSLQSSSTQIPNTSIHQLEPLSSVPPALLRSVRETITVIADYILETFAASPEDVMSIGSVESIKQDCLVSHRALSLPIDLETQSYACILWNDEKHSFDDVIAVVKNAIGCTHEQAEVIAQSVDRYGRHIVKESKDIQSLITAASIISSIGLAVTICSVHKTVREEIAGLLLDWLKELVSGRY
;
A
#
# COMPACT_ATOMS: atom_id res chain seq x y z
N ASN A 1 -6.45 -10.93 27.43
CA ASN A 1 -5.19 -10.18 27.47
C ASN A 1 -4.15 -10.85 26.60
N VAL A 2 -4.25 -10.67 25.28
CA VAL A 2 -3.17 -11.04 24.37
C VAL A 2 -2.08 -9.98 24.57
N THR A 3 -0.92 -10.39 25.06
CA THR A 3 0.22 -9.50 25.23
C THR A 3 0.56 -8.89 23.88
N ALA A 4 0.40 -7.57 23.75
CA ALA A 4 0.81 -6.82 22.57
C ALA A 4 2.25 -7.21 22.22
N PRO A 5 2.55 -7.69 20.99
CA PRO A 5 3.92 -8.01 20.60
C PRO A 5 4.81 -6.77 20.76
N VAL A 6 5.84 -6.94 21.58
CA VAL A 6 6.79 -5.92 22.02
C VAL A 6 8.05 -5.96 21.13
N SER A 7 8.37 -7.13 20.55
CA SER A 7 9.55 -7.38 19.72
C SER A 7 9.24 -8.04 18.37
N ALA A 8 10.21 -8.06 17.46
CA ALA A 8 10.09 -8.72 16.16
C ALA A 8 9.76 -10.22 16.26
N ALA A 9 10.31 -10.92 17.26
CA ALA A 9 9.98 -12.32 17.52
C ALA A 9 8.51 -12.52 17.92
N GLN A 10 7.98 -11.62 18.76
CA GLN A 10 6.56 -11.66 19.12
C GLN A 10 5.66 -11.23 17.97
N LEU A 11 6.11 -10.27 17.14
CA LEU A 11 5.41 -9.90 15.92
C LEU A 11 5.29 -11.09 14.97
N LYS A 12 6.36 -11.88 14.80
CA LYS A 12 6.33 -13.11 14.00
C LYS A 12 5.25 -14.07 14.50
N THR A 13 5.23 -14.37 15.80
CA THR A 13 4.19 -15.24 16.39
C THR A 13 2.79 -14.66 16.18
N PHE A 14 2.62 -13.36 16.41
CA PHE A 14 1.34 -12.69 16.22
C PHE A 14 0.84 -12.76 14.77
N LEU A 15 1.70 -12.49 13.77
CA LEU A 15 1.32 -12.54 12.36
C LEU A 15 0.98 -13.96 11.91
N VAL A 16 1.67 -14.96 12.45
CA VAL A 16 1.35 -16.37 12.23
C VAL A 16 -0.04 -16.70 12.78
N GLU A 17 -0.38 -16.24 13.99
CA GLU A 17 -1.68 -16.53 14.64
C GLU A 17 -2.85 -15.65 14.14
N ALA A 18 -2.58 -14.47 13.58
CA ALA A 18 -3.57 -13.49 13.15
C ALA A 18 -4.69 -14.05 12.24
N PRO A 19 -4.41 -14.91 11.25
CA PRO A 19 -5.46 -15.51 10.40
C PRO A 19 -6.47 -16.36 11.19
N ILE A 20 -6.04 -17.01 12.27
CA ILE A 20 -6.91 -17.78 13.16
C ILE A 20 -7.76 -16.83 14.01
N MET A 21 -7.20 -15.69 14.40
CA MET A 21 -7.87 -14.67 15.22
C MET A 21 -8.97 -13.93 14.46
N TYR A 22 -8.72 -13.54 13.20
CA TYR A 22 -9.62 -12.66 12.42
C TYR A 22 -10.60 -13.41 11.50
N LYS A 23 -10.67 -14.74 11.60
CA LYS A 23 -11.63 -15.60 10.89
C LYS A 23 -11.55 -15.47 9.36
N SER A 24 -12.61 -15.03 8.68
CA SER A 24 -12.74 -15.13 7.22
C SER A 24 -12.46 -13.86 6.45
N ARG A 25 -12.44 -12.69 7.10
CA ARG A 25 -12.13 -11.42 6.44
C ARG A 25 -11.49 -10.44 7.40
N LEU A 26 -10.47 -9.74 6.93
CA LEU A 26 -9.82 -8.69 7.68
C LEU A 26 -10.70 -7.44 7.73
N HIS A 27 -11.30 -7.17 8.89
CA HIS A 27 -12.06 -5.95 9.12
C HIS A 27 -11.12 -4.78 9.50
N SER A 28 -11.59 -3.54 9.37
CA SER A 28 -10.78 -2.33 9.65
C SER A 28 -10.12 -2.33 11.04
N GLY A 29 -10.83 -2.79 12.08
CA GLY A 29 -10.23 -2.94 13.41
C GLY A 29 -9.06 -3.94 13.47
N ALA A 30 -9.09 -5.00 12.66
CA ALA A 30 -8.01 -5.98 12.57
C ALA A 30 -6.82 -5.41 11.81
N GLU A 31 -7.08 -4.71 10.69
CA GLU A 31 -6.06 -3.95 9.94
C GLU A 31 -5.30 -2.99 10.87
N LYS A 32 -6.03 -2.13 11.60
CA LYS A 32 -5.46 -1.19 12.58
C LYS A 32 -4.66 -1.91 13.67
N HIS A 33 -5.17 -3.02 14.21
CA HIS A 33 -4.46 -3.77 15.25
C HIS A 33 -3.16 -4.39 14.73
N ILE A 34 -3.15 -4.96 13.52
CA ILE A 34 -1.95 -5.51 12.88
C ILE A 34 -0.91 -4.41 12.68
N LEU A 35 -1.30 -3.31 12.02
CA LEU A 35 -0.39 -2.20 11.75
C LEU A 35 0.16 -1.56 13.02
N THR A 36 -0.67 -1.43 14.07
CA THR A 36 -0.22 -0.93 15.38
C THR A 36 0.91 -1.79 15.95
N ASN A 37 0.84 -3.11 15.77
CA ASN A 37 1.88 -4.04 16.20
C ASN A 37 3.14 -3.98 15.32
N CYS A 38 2.98 -3.77 14.01
CA CYS A 38 4.11 -3.53 13.10
C CYS A 38 4.88 -2.27 13.49
N TYR A 39 4.19 -1.15 13.67
CA TYR A 39 4.80 0.09 14.15
C TYR A 39 5.46 -0.09 15.51
N ARG A 40 4.74 -0.65 16.49
CA ARG A 40 5.29 -0.93 17.83
C ARG A 40 6.61 -1.69 17.79
N SER A 41 6.72 -2.66 16.89
CA SER A 41 7.92 -3.49 16.76
C SER A 41 9.13 -2.69 16.23
N LEU A 42 8.96 -1.60 15.48
CA LEU A 42 10.07 -0.82 14.93
C LEU A 42 11.00 -0.26 16.01
N TRP A 43 10.43 0.12 17.16
CA TRP A 43 11.17 0.64 18.31
C TRP A 43 11.14 -0.32 19.50
N ASN A 44 10.82 -1.61 19.27
CA ASN A 44 10.75 -2.63 20.32
C ASN A 44 9.86 -2.24 21.52
N ASN A 45 8.80 -1.46 21.26
CA ASN A 45 7.94 -0.85 22.27
C ASN A 45 8.68 -0.02 23.34
N ASP A 46 9.89 0.46 23.05
CA ASP A 46 10.63 1.38 23.91
C ASP A 46 10.02 2.81 23.78
N PRO A 47 9.42 3.37 24.85
CA PRO A 47 8.79 4.67 24.80
C PRO A 47 9.79 5.82 24.61
N GLN A 48 11.06 5.65 25.02
CA GLN A 48 12.09 6.67 24.81
C GLN A 48 12.46 6.73 23.33
N TRP A 49 12.61 5.58 22.67
CA TRP A 49 12.89 5.56 21.24
C TRP A 49 11.71 6.06 20.41
N LEU A 50 10.48 5.68 20.78
CA LEU A 50 9.27 6.22 20.18
C LEU A 50 9.30 7.75 20.19
N GLN A 51 9.52 8.34 21.38
CA GLN A 51 9.48 9.79 21.53
C GLN A 51 10.63 10.50 20.81
N GLN A 52 11.83 9.92 20.88
CA GLN A 52 13.04 10.56 20.36
C GLN A 52 13.16 10.48 18.84
N TYR A 53 12.74 9.36 18.22
CA TYR A 53 13.03 9.08 16.81
C TYR A 53 11.79 8.99 15.91
N PHE A 54 10.58 8.84 16.45
CA PHE A 54 9.36 8.64 15.66
C PHE A 54 8.31 9.74 15.90
N PHE A 55 7.94 10.00 17.16
CA PHE A 55 6.90 10.98 17.50
C PHE A 55 7.35 11.86 18.67
N GLN A 56 7.73 13.11 18.39
CA GLN A 56 8.24 14.04 19.41
C GLN A 56 7.27 14.27 20.59
N GLU A 57 5.97 14.20 20.33
CA GLU A 57 4.90 14.35 21.33
C GLU A 57 4.86 13.19 22.34
N GLY A 58 5.48 12.04 22.01
CA GLY A 58 5.42 10.81 22.80
C GLY A 58 4.01 10.22 22.89
N LEU A 59 3.82 9.28 23.81
CA LEU A 59 2.49 8.84 24.26
C LEU A 59 2.25 9.42 25.66
N THR A 60 1.13 10.10 25.86
CA THR A 60 0.70 10.45 27.23
C THR A 60 0.13 9.22 27.93
N ASP A 61 0.01 9.25 29.26
CA ASP A 61 -0.55 8.14 30.06
C ASP A 61 -1.96 7.69 29.60
N SER A 62 -2.66 8.53 28.84
CA SER A 62 -3.99 8.27 28.28
C SER A 62 -4.02 7.86 26.81
N ASP A 63 -2.91 7.98 26.06
CA ASP A 63 -2.92 7.79 24.61
C ASP A 63 -2.61 6.34 24.20
N ASN A 64 -3.56 5.71 23.53
CA ASN A 64 -3.32 4.45 22.83
C ASN A 64 -2.49 4.74 21.57
N LEU A 65 -1.40 4.00 21.33
CA LEU A 65 -0.59 4.08 20.11
C LEU A 65 -1.45 4.13 18.84
N SER A 66 -2.57 3.41 18.81
CA SER A 66 -3.51 3.44 17.67
C SER A 66 -4.06 4.84 17.38
N LEU A 67 -4.36 5.64 18.41
CA LEU A 67 -4.83 7.02 18.26
C LEU A 67 -3.73 7.93 17.72
N LEU A 68 -2.48 7.73 18.18
CA LEU A 68 -1.33 8.46 17.66
C LEU A 68 -1.12 8.13 16.18
N LEU A 69 -1.12 6.86 15.81
CA LEU A 69 -1.00 6.45 14.41
C LEU A 69 -2.13 7.02 13.54
N GLU A 70 -3.35 7.09 14.06
CA GLU A 70 -4.50 7.68 13.37
C GLU A 70 -4.35 9.21 13.20
N LYS A 71 -3.84 9.92 14.21
CA LYS A 71 -3.52 11.36 14.14
C LYS A 71 -2.53 11.68 13.01
N TYR A 72 -1.57 10.79 12.78
CA TYR A 72 -0.58 10.93 11.69
C TYR A 72 -1.02 10.24 10.39
N ASN A 73 -2.27 9.77 10.27
CA ASN A 73 -2.79 9.10 9.07
C ASN A 73 -1.98 7.85 8.63
N LEU A 74 -1.35 7.16 9.59
CA LEU A 74 -0.43 6.04 9.35
C LEU A 74 -1.11 4.70 9.07
N PHE A 75 -2.44 4.63 9.16
CA PHE A 75 -3.21 3.47 8.71
C PHE A 75 -3.61 3.55 7.24
N GLY A 76 -3.28 4.65 6.56
CA GLY A 76 -3.74 4.95 5.22
C GLY A 76 -5.18 5.46 5.21
N SER A 77 -5.43 6.50 4.42
CA SER A 77 -6.78 6.88 4.05
C SER A 77 -7.24 5.86 3.01
N LYS A 78 -8.19 4.98 3.34
CA LYS A 78 -9.06 4.47 2.26
C LYS A 78 -9.64 5.74 1.64
N GLU A 79 -9.42 5.99 0.35
CA GLU A 79 -10.13 7.06 -0.35
C GLU A 79 -11.60 6.91 0.03
N HIS A 80 -12.08 7.81 0.90
CA HIS A 80 -13.49 7.84 1.21
C HIS A 80 -14.16 8.14 -0.12
N ASP A 81 -15.05 7.24 -0.56
CA ASP A 81 -15.88 7.40 -1.75
C ASP A 81 -16.42 8.85 -1.82
N ILE A 82 -15.79 9.70 -2.63
CA ILE A 82 -16.32 11.03 -2.99
C ILE A 82 -17.28 10.81 -4.16
N SER A 83 -18.38 10.12 -3.90
CA SER A 83 -19.54 10.12 -4.80
C SER A 83 -20.61 11.12 -4.37
N ASP A 84 -20.46 11.81 -3.23
CA ASP A 84 -21.49 12.68 -2.64
C ASP A 84 -21.04 14.11 -2.27
N ILE A 85 -20.19 14.76 -3.07
CA ILE A 85 -20.06 16.23 -3.02
C ILE A 85 -20.18 16.81 -4.43
N ARG A 86 -21.41 17.21 -4.78
CA ARG A 86 -21.68 18.05 -5.93
C ARG A 86 -21.11 19.45 -5.69
N HIS A 87 -20.26 19.87 -6.63
CA HIS A 87 -19.98 21.25 -7.00
C HIS A 87 -19.43 22.16 -5.89
N GLU A 88 -18.11 22.24 -5.82
CA GLU A 88 -17.38 23.51 -5.93
C GLU A 88 -15.90 23.21 -6.26
N ASN A 89 -15.31 24.01 -7.14
CA ASN A 89 -14.01 23.77 -7.80
C ASN A 89 -12.88 23.30 -6.85
N PRO A 90 -12.23 22.15 -7.12
CA PRO A 90 -11.05 21.76 -6.39
C PRO A 90 -9.78 22.26 -7.11
N LEU A 91 -9.04 23.15 -6.45
CA LEU A 91 -7.58 23.10 -6.55
C LEU A 91 -7.18 21.78 -5.90
N VAL A 92 -6.90 20.77 -6.73
CA VAL A 92 -6.42 19.46 -6.29
C VAL A 92 -5.11 19.67 -5.53
N ASP A 93 -5.14 19.40 -4.22
CA ASP A 93 -3.93 19.29 -3.41
C ASP A 93 -3.21 17.99 -3.82
N ASP A 94 -2.30 18.15 -4.78
CA ASP A 94 -1.54 17.10 -5.45
C ASP A 94 -0.18 16.90 -4.74
N THR A 95 -0.17 16.76 -3.42
CA THR A 95 1.06 16.55 -2.62
C THR A 95 1.54 15.09 -2.61
N ASN A 96 0.95 14.22 -3.42
CA ASN A 96 1.12 12.76 -3.32
C ASN A 96 2.13 12.10 -4.27
N GLU A 97 2.79 12.86 -5.15
CA GLU A 97 3.74 12.27 -6.11
C GLU A 97 5.18 12.20 -5.52
N PRO A 98 5.89 11.05 -5.65
CA PRO A 98 7.18 10.78 -5.01
C PRO A 98 8.28 11.83 -5.24
N GLU A 99 8.28 12.43 -6.43
CA GLU A 99 9.22 13.44 -6.88
C GLU A 99 9.15 14.75 -6.07
N TYR A 100 8.12 14.97 -5.25
CA TYR A 100 7.98 16.18 -4.43
C TYR A 100 8.25 15.97 -2.94
N TRP A 101 8.65 14.77 -2.53
CA TRP A 101 8.96 14.46 -1.14
C TRP A 101 10.29 15.09 -0.67
N GLU A 102 10.42 15.27 0.63
CA GLU A 102 11.62 15.84 1.27
C GLU A 102 12.89 15.01 0.98
N THR A 103 12.73 13.69 0.79
CA THR A 103 13.81 12.76 0.40
C THR A 103 14.35 12.98 -1.02
N GLN A 104 13.71 13.84 -1.82
CA GLN A 104 14.14 14.22 -3.17
C GLN A 104 14.96 15.50 -3.22
N ARG A 105 15.26 16.13 -2.07
CA ARG A 105 16.21 17.25 -2.03
C ARG A 105 17.58 16.83 -2.58
N GLY A 106 18.11 17.65 -3.49
CA GLY A 106 19.37 17.39 -4.17
C GLY A 106 19.30 16.35 -5.29
N LYS A 107 18.11 15.85 -5.64
CA LYS A 107 17.88 14.96 -6.78
C LYS A 107 17.08 15.68 -7.86
N GLN A 108 17.18 15.19 -9.08
CA GLN A 108 16.35 15.64 -10.20
C GLN A 108 14.88 15.27 -9.96
N CYS A 109 13.97 16.16 -10.35
CA CYS A 109 12.53 15.96 -10.25
C CYS A 109 12.05 14.79 -11.11
N GLY A 110 12.29 14.83 -12.43
CA GLY A 110 11.94 13.74 -13.33
C GLY A 110 10.44 13.48 -13.51
N HIS A 111 9.56 14.35 -12.99
CA HIS A 111 8.11 14.24 -13.14
C HIS A 111 7.71 14.04 -14.61
N LEU A 112 7.04 12.94 -14.90
CA LEU A 112 6.60 12.57 -16.25
C LEU A 112 5.28 13.24 -16.58
N PHE A 113 5.29 14.10 -17.61
CA PHE A 113 4.11 14.90 -17.95
C PHE A 113 2.95 14.04 -18.47
N LYS A 114 1.81 14.11 -17.79
CA LYS A 114 0.55 13.48 -18.20
C LYS A 114 -0.24 14.39 -19.13
N ARG A 115 -1.18 13.81 -19.86
CA ARG A 115 -2.06 14.56 -20.78
C ARG A 115 -2.90 15.56 -19.97
N GLY A 116 -2.85 16.83 -20.35
CA GLY A 116 -3.61 17.90 -19.69
C GLY A 116 -2.80 18.73 -18.69
N GLU A 117 -1.59 18.32 -18.33
CA GLU A 117 -0.73 19.07 -17.42
C GLU A 117 -0.03 20.24 -18.11
N SER A 118 0.20 21.32 -17.35
CA SER A 118 0.96 22.48 -17.80
C SER A 118 2.47 22.22 -17.75
N VAL A 119 3.15 22.49 -18.85
CA VAL A 119 4.61 22.45 -19.00
C VAL A 119 5.12 23.88 -19.14
N TYR A 120 6.15 24.21 -18.35
CA TYR A 120 6.75 25.53 -18.31
C TYR A 120 8.14 25.49 -18.92
N ARG A 121 8.46 26.52 -19.71
CA ARG A 121 9.81 26.76 -20.22
C ARG A 121 10.19 28.20 -19.99
N CYS A 122 11.27 28.42 -19.27
CA CYS A 122 11.86 29.74 -19.10
C CYS A 122 13.05 29.88 -20.05
N ARG A 123 12.94 30.75 -21.07
CA ARG A 123 13.97 30.92 -22.11
C ARG A 123 15.26 31.52 -21.55
N ASN A 124 15.13 32.36 -20.52
CA ASN A 124 16.26 32.97 -19.83
C ASN A 124 17.03 31.95 -19.00
N CYS A 125 16.34 31.01 -18.36
CA CYS A 125 16.97 30.03 -17.47
C CYS A 125 17.45 28.77 -18.22
N GLY A 126 16.64 28.22 -19.12
CA GLY A 126 16.92 26.94 -19.79
C GLY A 126 18.13 27.02 -20.71
N LEU A 127 18.95 25.97 -20.73
CA LEU A 127 20.12 25.87 -21.60
C LEU A 127 19.72 25.92 -23.07
N ASP A 128 18.73 25.12 -23.46
CA ASP A 128 18.22 25.03 -24.82
C ASP A 128 16.67 24.97 -24.90
N ASP A 129 16.17 24.54 -26.06
CA ASP A 129 14.75 24.53 -26.37
C ASP A 129 13.96 23.36 -25.77
N THR A 130 14.66 22.40 -25.19
CA THR A 130 14.13 21.18 -24.59
C THR A 130 13.97 21.26 -23.07
N CYS A 131 14.66 22.19 -22.41
CA CYS A 131 14.62 22.35 -20.96
C CYS A 131 13.24 22.83 -20.46
N VAL A 132 12.59 22.03 -19.63
CA VAL A 132 11.22 22.23 -19.15
C VAL A 132 11.03 21.93 -17.67
N MET A 133 10.02 22.54 -17.08
CA MET A 133 9.63 22.37 -15.68
C MET A 133 8.15 21.98 -15.58
N CYS A 134 7.82 21.15 -14.58
CA CYS A 134 6.45 20.99 -14.15
C CYS A 134 5.96 22.21 -13.37
N SER A 135 4.64 22.29 -13.21
CA SER A 135 4.01 23.41 -12.50
C SER A 135 4.59 23.63 -11.11
N LYS A 136 4.76 22.55 -10.32
CA LYS A 136 5.26 22.67 -8.95
C LYS A 136 6.70 23.19 -8.91
N CYS A 137 7.58 22.67 -9.78
CA CYS A 137 8.97 23.12 -9.85
C CYS A 137 9.07 24.57 -10.30
N PHE A 138 8.33 24.97 -11.35
CA PHE A 138 8.35 26.34 -11.86
C PHE A 138 7.93 27.37 -10.80
N HIS A 139 6.90 27.07 -10.00
CA HIS A 139 6.46 27.95 -8.91
C HIS A 139 7.34 27.84 -7.65
N ALA A 140 8.18 26.81 -7.56
CA ALA A 140 9.17 26.64 -6.51
C ALA A 140 10.52 27.30 -6.85
N THR A 141 10.68 27.86 -8.05
CA THR A 141 11.85 28.60 -8.55
C THR A 141 11.49 30.04 -8.90
N ASP A 142 12.50 30.92 -8.96
CA ASP A 142 12.30 32.33 -9.32
C ASP A 142 12.49 32.54 -10.83
N HIS A 143 11.49 33.16 -11.45
CA HIS A 143 11.46 33.50 -12.87
C HIS A 143 10.92 34.92 -13.12
N ASP A 144 10.97 35.80 -12.12
CA ASP A 144 10.42 37.16 -12.24
C ASP A 144 11.14 37.94 -13.35
N GLY A 145 10.35 38.49 -14.27
CA GLY A 145 10.86 39.27 -15.41
C GLY A 145 11.46 38.45 -16.55
N HIS A 146 11.32 37.12 -16.55
CA HIS A 146 11.81 36.25 -17.63
C HIS A 146 10.76 35.97 -18.72
N ASP A 147 11.24 35.61 -19.92
CA ASP A 147 10.43 35.12 -21.04
C ASP A 147 10.06 33.65 -20.81
N VAL A 148 8.80 33.44 -20.38
CA VAL A 148 8.25 32.13 -20.03
C VAL A 148 7.20 31.71 -21.06
N LYS A 149 7.37 30.50 -21.60
CA LYS A 149 6.40 29.83 -22.46
C LYS A 149 5.72 28.71 -21.69
N ILE A 150 4.40 28.64 -21.81
CA ILE A 150 3.57 27.61 -21.16
C ILE A 150 2.77 26.89 -22.24
N TRP A 151 2.67 25.57 -22.14
CA TRP A 151 1.76 24.78 -22.98
C TRP A 151 1.20 23.58 -22.21
N ILE A 152 0.17 22.97 -22.77
CA ILE A 152 -0.45 21.77 -22.19
C ILE A 152 0.15 20.52 -22.84
N SER A 153 0.62 19.59 -22.00
CA SER A 153 1.16 18.31 -22.44
C SER A 153 0.07 17.47 -23.12
N ARG A 154 0.44 16.85 -24.24
CA ARG A 154 -0.40 15.87 -24.94
C ARG A 154 -0.22 14.44 -24.42
N GLY A 155 0.63 14.24 -23.40
CA GLY A 155 0.98 12.93 -22.84
C GLY A 155 1.94 12.11 -23.71
N ALA A 156 2.69 12.75 -24.62
CA ALA A 156 3.55 12.10 -25.60
C ALA A 156 4.99 11.84 -25.13
N GLY A 157 5.24 11.84 -23.82
CA GLY A 157 6.58 11.74 -23.23
C GLY A 157 7.26 13.11 -23.03
N GLY A 158 8.20 13.15 -22.07
CA GLY A 158 8.88 14.34 -21.56
C GLY A 158 8.82 14.38 -20.03
N CYS A 159 9.90 14.80 -19.39
CA CYS A 159 9.98 14.92 -17.93
C CYS A 159 10.48 16.30 -17.49
N CYS A 160 10.26 16.62 -16.22
CA CYS A 160 10.75 17.85 -15.60
C CYS A 160 12.27 17.81 -15.38
N ASP A 161 12.99 18.83 -15.86
CA ASP A 161 14.45 18.98 -15.76
C ASP A 161 14.91 19.71 -14.49
N CYS A 162 13.99 20.01 -13.57
CA CYS A 162 14.34 20.64 -12.30
C CYS A 162 15.31 19.75 -11.51
N GLY A 163 16.42 20.32 -11.02
CA GLY A 163 17.47 19.60 -10.31
C GLY A 163 18.53 18.94 -11.21
N ASP A 164 18.37 18.99 -12.54
CA ASP A 164 19.42 18.59 -13.48
C ASP A 164 20.43 19.74 -13.67
N PRO A 165 21.72 19.58 -13.30
CA PRO A 165 22.72 20.63 -13.46
C PRO A 165 23.07 20.95 -14.92
N GLU A 166 22.75 20.08 -15.88
CA GLU A 166 23.06 20.29 -17.31
C GLU A 166 21.95 21.06 -18.04
N ALA A 167 20.75 21.20 -17.45
CA ALA A 167 19.60 21.80 -18.12
C ALA A 167 19.51 23.34 -18.02
N TRP A 168 20.33 23.99 -17.18
CA TRP A 168 20.11 25.42 -16.83
C TRP A 168 21.36 26.28 -17.03
N LYS A 169 21.19 27.46 -17.65
CA LYS A 169 22.23 28.50 -17.82
C LYS A 169 22.61 29.16 -16.49
N VAL A 170 21.65 29.18 -15.56
CA VAL A 170 21.78 29.78 -14.23
C VAL A 170 21.33 28.76 -13.19
N PRO A 171 21.92 28.75 -11.97
CA PRO A 171 21.44 27.90 -10.90
C PRO A 171 19.97 28.20 -10.57
N LEU A 172 19.12 27.17 -10.62
CA LEU A 172 17.74 27.27 -10.14
C LEU A 172 17.66 26.81 -8.68
N ASN A 173 17.24 27.71 -7.80
CA ASN A 173 17.02 27.42 -6.38
C ASN A 173 15.57 26.96 -6.18
N CYS A 174 15.29 25.72 -6.59
CA CYS A 174 14.00 25.09 -6.36
C CYS A 174 13.81 24.80 -4.87
N LYS A 175 12.74 25.31 -4.28
CA LYS A 175 12.38 25.04 -2.88
C LYS A 175 12.12 23.55 -2.59
N ILE A 176 11.94 22.72 -3.61
CA ILE A 176 11.70 21.28 -3.53
C ILE A 176 12.99 20.49 -3.79
N HIS A 177 13.68 20.76 -4.90
CA HIS A 177 14.80 19.90 -5.38
C HIS A 177 16.19 20.43 -5.09
N SER A 178 16.36 21.68 -4.69
CA SER A 178 17.70 22.19 -4.36
C SER A 178 18.16 21.75 -2.97
N LEU A 179 19.46 21.43 -2.87
CA LEU A 179 20.17 21.38 -1.58
C LEU A 179 20.27 22.81 -1.08
N GLN A 180 19.56 23.17 0.00
CA GLN A 180 19.66 24.53 0.55
C GLN A 180 21.13 24.87 0.83
N SER A 181 21.66 25.87 0.13
CA SER A 181 22.94 26.48 0.44
C SER A 181 22.75 27.98 0.62
N SER A 182 23.17 28.47 1.80
CA SER A 182 23.36 29.87 2.24
C SER A 182 22.17 30.69 2.80
N SER A 183 22.10 30.70 4.14
CA SER A 183 22.08 31.87 5.02
C SER A 183 21.58 33.22 4.47
N THR A 184 20.40 33.64 4.93
CA THR A 184 20.19 34.99 5.46
C THR A 184 19.20 34.93 6.63
N GLN A 185 19.49 35.70 7.66
CA GLN A 185 18.94 35.63 9.02
C GLN A 185 17.40 35.53 9.10
N ILE A 186 16.90 34.41 9.60
CA ILE A 186 15.57 34.26 10.22
C ILE A 186 15.77 33.50 11.54
N PRO A 187 15.18 33.92 12.67
CA PRO A 187 15.47 33.33 13.98
C PRO A 187 14.87 31.92 14.09
N ASN A 188 15.74 30.96 14.44
CA ASN A 188 15.45 29.68 15.09
C ASN A 188 14.03 29.12 14.90
N THR A 189 13.81 28.45 13.78
CA THR A 189 12.97 27.25 13.76
C THR A 189 13.80 26.14 13.12
N SER A 190 13.96 25.06 13.87
CA SER A 190 14.93 23.99 13.70
C SER A 190 14.87 23.36 12.32
N ILE A 191 15.79 23.74 11.44
CA ILE A 191 16.09 22.95 10.24
C ILE A 191 16.79 21.69 10.77
N HIS A 192 16.06 20.59 10.90
CA HIS A 192 16.67 19.28 11.17
C HIS A 192 17.52 18.91 9.95
N GLN A 193 18.81 19.26 9.97
CA GLN A 193 19.79 18.47 9.22
C GLN A 193 19.52 17.01 9.61
N LEU A 194 19.23 16.16 8.62
CA LEU A 194 19.07 14.73 8.87
C LEU A 194 20.35 14.26 9.56
N GLU A 195 20.21 13.90 10.82
CA GLU A 195 21.32 13.38 11.61
C GLU A 195 21.88 12.15 10.87
N PRO A 196 23.21 11.98 10.80
CA PRO A 196 23.79 10.83 10.13
C PRO A 196 23.29 9.56 10.79
N LEU A 197 23.10 8.47 10.04
CA LEU A 197 22.61 7.19 10.56
C LEU A 197 23.39 6.67 11.79
N SER A 198 24.66 7.09 11.93
CA SER A 198 25.51 6.82 13.09
C SER A 198 25.01 7.44 14.41
N SER A 199 24.13 8.44 14.37
CA SER A 199 23.49 9.03 15.56
C SER A 199 22.39 8.12 16.13
N VAL A 200 21.87 7.19 15.32
CA VAL A 200 20.80 6.28 15.71
C VAL A 200 21.39 5.10 16.49
N PRO A 201 20.84 4.75 17.67
CA PRO A 201 21.32 3.63 18.47
C PRO A 201 21.36 2.32 17.65
N PRO A 202 22.46 1.55 17.67
CA PRO A 202 22.56 0.29 16.93
C PRO A 202 21.47 -0.72 17.28
N ALA A 203 20.97 -0.68 18.52
CA ALA A 203 19.87 -1.53 18.96
C ALA A 203 18.52 -1.15 18.31
N LEU A 204 18.26 0.15 18.10
CA LEU A 204 17.08 0.62 17.37
C LEU A 204 17.16 0.24 15.89
N LEU A 205 18.31 0.44 15.25
CA LEU A 205 18.52 0.00 13.86
C LEU A 205 18.33 -1.52 13.69
N ARG A 206 18.76 -2.30 14.68
CA ARG A 206 18.52 -3.74 14.72
C ARG A 206 17.02 -4.04 14.82
N SER A 207 16.29 -3.35 15.69
CA SER A 207 14.84 -3.52 15.84
C SER A 207 14.10 -3.27 14.53
N VAL A 208 14.37 -2.14 13.86
CA VAL A 208 13.79 -1.80 12.56
C VAL A 208 14.12 -2.90 11.52
N ARG A 209 15.37 -3.32 11.45
CA ARG A 209 15.80 -4.38 10.52
C ARG A 209 15.07 -5.70 10.78
N GLU A 210 15.01 -6.14 12.03
CA GLU A 210 14.35 -7.39 12.41
C GLU A 210 12.84 -7.35 12.13
N THR A 211 12.18 -6.21 12.40
CA THR A 211 10.77 -6.00 12.06
C THR A 211 10.54 -6.11 10.55
N ILE A 212 11.35 -5.42 9.74
CA ILE A 212 11.26 -5.49 8.27
C ILE A 212 11.52 -6.91 7.78
N THR A 213 12.51 -7.62 8.32
CA THR A 213 12.78 -9.03 7.99
C THR A 213 11.56 -9.91 8.27
N VAL A 214 10.97 -9.81 9.46
CA VAL A 214 9.78 -10.61 9.82
C VAL A 214 8.61 -10.35 8.87
N ILE A 215 8.39 -9.09 8.50
CA ILE A 215 7.31 -8.70 7.60
C ILE A 215 7.58 -9.19 6.17
N ALA A 216 8.80 -9.01 5.68
CA ALA A 216 9.21 -9.49 4.36
C ALA A 216 9.11 -11.01 4.26
N ASP A 217 9.61 -11.75 5.26
CA ASP A 217 9.50 -13.20 5.34
C ASP A 217 8.03 -13.64 5.29
N TYR A 218 7.15 -12.99 6.06
CA TYR A 218 5.72 -13.31 6.06
C TYR A 218 5.07 -13.11 4.68
N ILE A 219 5.36 -12.00 4.02
CA ILE A 219 4.84 -11.68 2.68
C ILE A 219 5.34 -12.73 1.67
N LEU A 220 6.65 -13.00 1.65
CA LEU A 220 7.27 -13.92 0.71
C LEU A 220 6.77 -15.36 0.89
N GLU A 221 6.70 -15.86 2.13
CA GLU A 221 6.21 -17.20 2.43
C GLU A 221 4.71 -17.34 2.10
N THR A 222 3.92 -16.28 2.31
CA THR A 222 2.50 -16.29 1.95
C THR A 222 2.33 -16.41 0.44
N PHE A 223 3.02 -15.58 -0.34
CA PHE A 223 2.89 -15.61 -1.81
C PHE A 223 3.56 -16.81 -2.46
N ALA A 224 4.66 -17.33 -1.89
CA ALA A 224 5.27 -18.58 -2.35
C ALA A 224 4.35 -19.78 -2.17
N ALA A 225 3.38 -19.70 -1.24
CA ALA A 225 2.36 -20.71 -1.04
C ALA A 225 1.04 -20.44 -1.81
N SER A 226 0.92 -19.34 -2.54
CA SER A 226 -0.26 -19.01 -3.35
C SER A 226 -0.32 -19.90 -4.62
N PRO A 227 -1.53 -20.21 -5.14
CA PRO A 227 -1.68 -21.09 -6.29
C PRO A 227 -1.12 -20.44 -7.57
N GLU A 228 -0.24 -21.15 -8.29
CA GLU A 228 0.24 -20.73 -9.62
C GLU A 228 -0.81 -20.93 -10.72
N ASP A 229 -1.63 -21.97 -10.59
CA ASP A 229 -2.74 -22.29 -11.49
C ASP A 229 -4.08 -21.87 -10.86
N VAL A 230 -4.74 -20.91 -11.50
CA VAL A 230 -6.06 -20.40 -11.10
C VAL A 230 -7.20 -20.94 -11.96
N MET A 231 -6.90 -21.81 -12.92
CA MET A 231 -7.87 -22.37 -13.86
C MET A 231 -8.33 -23.77 -13.44
N SER A 232 -7.49 -24.52 -12.72
CA SER A 232 -7.86 -25.85 -12.22
C SER A 232 -8.46 -25.79 -10.81
N ILE A 233 -9.68 -26.32 -10.67
CA ILE A 233 -10.42 -26.33 -9.38
C ILE A 233 -9.75 -27.29 -8.36
N GLY A 234 -9.18 -28.39 -8.85
CA GLY A 234 -8.60 -29.45 -8.02
C GLY A 234 -9.62 -30.46 -7.46
N SER A 235 -9.11 -31.57 -6.92
CA SER A 235 -9.89 -32.55 -6.13
C SER A 235 -9.92 -32.20 -4.64
N VAL A 236 -10.82 -32.85 -3.88
CA VAL A 236 -10.89 -32.71 -2.42
C VAL A 236 -9.55 -32.98 -1.76
N GLU A 237 -8.82 -34.00 -2.20
CA GLU A 237 -7.50 -34.37 -1.70
C GLU A 237 -6.46 -33.29 -2.01
N SER A 238 -6.46 -32.75 -3.23
CA SER A 238 -5.51 -31.70 -3.63
C SER A 238 -5.74 -30.40 -2.86
N ILE A 239 -6.99 -30.02 -2.60
CA ILE A 239 -7.35 -28.81 -1.84
C ILE A 239 -6.95 -28.96 -0.36
N LYS A 240 -7.17 -30.14 0.23
CA LYS A 240 -6.68 -30.45 1.58
C LYS A 240 -5.15 -30.42 1.64
N GLN A 241 -4.49 -30.95 0.61
CA GLN A 241 -3.04 -30.94 0.53
C GLN A 241 -2.47 -29.52 0.39
N ASP A 242 -3.10 -28.65 -0.41
CA ASP A 242 -2.76 -27.22 -0.49
C ASP A 242 -2.86 -26.55 0.89
N CYS A 243 -3.95 -26.79 1.62
CA CYS A 243 -4.11 -26.28 2.98
C CYS A 243 -2.96 -26.73 3.91
N LEU A 244 -2.54 -28.00 3.82
CA LEU A 244 -1.44 -28.54 4.62
C LEU A 244 -0.10 -27.89 4.27
N VAL A 245 0.22 -27.77 2.98
CA VAL A 245 1.46 -27.13 2.51
C VAL A 245 1.50 -25.69 2.95
N SER A 246 0.40 -24.96 2.74
CA SER A 246 0.28 -23.56 3.11
C SER A 246 0.43 -23.34 4.61
N HIS A 247 -0.14 -24.19 5.49
CA HIS A 247 0.07 -24.07 6.94
C HIS A 247 1.52 -24.40 7.35
N ARG A 248 2.16 -25.40 6.72
CA ARG A 248 3.55 -25.77 7.03
C ARG A 248 4.55 -24.65 6.70
N ALA A 249 4.36 -23.94 5.60
CA ALA A 249 5.23 -22.83 5.20
C ALA A 249 5.41 -21.79 6.32
N LEU A 250 4.35 -21.52 7.09
CA LEU A 250 4.36 -20.55 8.19
C LEU A 250 4.43 -21.19 9.59
N SER A 251 4.75 -22.48 9.69
CA SER A 251 4.82 -23.22 10.96
C SER A 251 3.52 -23.18 11.79
N LEU A 252 2.37 -23.16 11.12
CA LEU A 252 1.06 -23.14 11.77
C LEU A 252 0.64 -24.53 12.28
N PRO A 253 -0.01 -24.61 13.46
CA PRO A 253 -0.66 -25.83 13.90
C PRO A 253 -1.77 -26.22 12.91
N ILE A 254 -1.80 -27.50 12.54
CA ILE A 254 -2.74 -28.03 11.55
C ILE A 254 -3.87 -28.71 12.30
N ASP A 255 -5.08 -28.16 12.17
CA ASP A 255 -6.31 -28.86 12.51
C ASP A 255 -7.25 -28.86 11.29
N LEU A 256 -7.23 -29.97 10.57
CA LEU A 256 -8.05 -30.13 9.36
C LEU A 256 -9.55 -30.26 9.67
N GLU A 257 -9.94 -30.64 10.89
CA GLU A 257 -11.34 -30.87 11.25
C GLU A 257 -12.07 -29.56 11.52
N THR A 258 -11.34 -28.54 11.96
CA THR A 258 -11.89 -27.19 12.17
C THR A 258 -11.81 -26.31 10.93
N GLN A 259 -11.08 -26.74 9.89
CA GLN A 259 -10.85 -25.93 8.70
C GLN A 259 -12.12 -25.67 7.88
N SER A 260 -12.26 -24.42 7.44
CA SER A 260 -13.23 -24.01 6.42
C SER A 260 -12.50 -23.57 5.15
N TYR A 261 -13.16 -23.71 4.01
CA TYR A 261 -12.61 -23.43 2.69
C TYR A 261 -13.46 -22.36 1.99
N ALA A 262 -12.83 -21.61 1.10
CA ALA A 262 -13.43 -20.53 0.33
C ALA A 262 -13.29 -20.85 -1.16
N CYS A 263 -14.37 -20.66 -1.91
CA CYS A 263 -14.40 -20.63 -3.37
C CYS A 263 -14.20 -19.17 -3.81
N ILE A 264 -13.18 -18.90 -4.60
CA ILE A 264 -12.72 -17.57 -4.98
C ILE A 264 -12.86 -17.40 -6.48
N LEU A 265 -13.65 -16.42 -6.90
CA LEU A 265 -13.78 -16.01 -8.30
C LEU A 265 -12.74 -14.91 -8.60
N TRP A 266 -12.07 -15.04 -9.75
CA TRP A 266 -11.07 -14.09 -10.24
C TRP A 266 -11.60 -13.28 -11.41
N ASN A 267 -11.18 -12.01 -11.49
CA ASN A 267 -11.46 -11.15 -12.62
C ASN A 267 -10.67 -11.60 -13.85
N ASP A 268 -11.28 -11.51 -15.03
CA ASP A 268 -10.65 -11.88 -16.30
C ASP A 268 -10.72 -10.79 -17.38
N GLU A 269 -11.30 -9.62 -17.06
CA GLU A 269 -11.51 -8.46 -17.94
C GLU A 269 -12.28 -8.76 -19.24
N LYS A 270 -12.87 -9.95 -19.38
CA LYS A 270 -13.54 -10.41 -20.62
C LYS A 270 -15.03 -10.58 -20.46
N HIS A 271 -15.47 -11.15 -19.34
CA HIS A 271 -16.90 -11.39 -19.10
C HIS A 271 -17.62 -10.12 -18.68
N SER A 272 -18.89 -9.99 -19.08
CA SER A 272 -19.71 -8.87 -18.64
C SER A 272 -20.20 -9.07 -17.19
N PHE A 273 -20.59 -7.97 -16.54
CA PHE A 273 -21.24 -8.06 -15.22
C PHE A 273 -22.47 -8.97 -15.24
N ASP A 274 -23.28 -8.92 -16.31
CA ASP A 274 -24.47 -9.75 -16.44
C ASP A 274 -24.12 -11.25 -16.51
N ASP A 275 -23.05 -11.62 -17.22
CA ASP A 275 -22.57 -13.01 -17.30
C ASP A 275 -22.14 -13.52 -15.92
N VAL A 276 -21.34 -12.72 -15.20
CA VAL A 276 -20.86 -13.04 -13.86
C VAL A 276 -22.03 -13.17 -12.87
N ILE A 277 -22.96 -12.22 -12.90
CA ILE A 277 -24.15 -12.23 -12.03
C ILE A 277 -24.99 -13.47 -12.28
N ALA A 278 -25.27 -13.80 -13.54
CA ALA A 278 -26.08 -14.95 -13.91
C ALA A 278 -25.45 -16.27 -13.42
N VAL A 279 -24.16 -16.46 -13.65
CA VAL A 279 -23.48 -17.72 -13.28
C VAL A 279 -23.30 -17.85 -11.77
N VAL A 280 -22.99 -16.75 -11.06
CA VAL A 280 -22.86 -16.76 -9.59
C VAL A 280 -24.19 -17.11 -8.94
N LYS A 281 -25.31 -16.49 -9.36
CA LYS A 281 -26.66 -16.84 -8.85
C LYS A 281 -26.95 -18.33 -9.01
N ASN A 282 -26.64 -18.88 -10.18
CA ASN A 282 -26.84 -20.31 -10.45
C ASN A 282 -25.95 -21.19 -9.56
N ALA A 283 -24.69 -20.81 -9.37
CA ALA A 283 -23.70 -21.60 -8.64
C ALA A 283 -23.94 -21.66 -7.12
N ILE A 284 -24.37 -20.55 -6.51
CA ILE A 284 -24.48 -20.43 -5.04
C ILE A 284 -25.91 -20.20 -4.55
N GLY A 285 -26.88 -19.99 -5.44
CA GLY A 285 -28.29 -19.78 -5.09
C GLY A 285 -28.59 -18.45 -4.39
N CYS A 286 -27.79 -17.41 -4.66
CA CYS A 286 -27.95 -16.08 -4.06
C CYS A 286 -28.96 -15.19 -4.81
N THR A 287 -29.34 -14.06 -4.20
CA THR A 287 -30.19 -13.06 -4.86
C THR A 287 -29.43 -12.31 -5.96
N HIS A 288 -30.15 -11.56 -6.79
CA HIS A 288 -29.52 -10.75 -7.84
C HIS A 288 -28.63 -9.67 -7.25
N GLU A 289 -29.10 -8.99 -6.20
CA GLU A 289 -28.39 -7.93 -5.51
C GLU A 289 -27.10 -8.45 -4.87
N GLN A 290 -27.13 -9.66 -4.29
CA GLN A 290 -25.93 -10.30 -3.75
C GLN A 290 -24.90 -10.63 -4.83
N ALA A 291 -25.36 -11.17 -5.97
CA ALA A 291 -24.48 -11.49 -7.09
C ALA A 291 -23.90 -10.23 -7.75
N GLU A 292 -24.66 -9.13 -7.79
CA GLU A 292 -24.19 -7.83 -8.28
C GLU A 292 -23.06 -7.28 -7.39
N VAL A 293 -23.23 -7.32 -6.08
CA VAL A 293 -22.17 -6.93 -5.12
C VAL A 293 -20.90 -7.77 -5.31
N ILE A 294 -21.06 -9.09 -5.57
CA ILE A 294 -19.93 -9.98 -5.88
C ILE A 294 -19.23 -9.52 -7.17
N ALA A 295 -19.98 -9.30 -8.25
CA ALA A 295 -19.41 -8.92 -9.53
C ALA A 295 -18.67 -7.57 -9.46
N GLN A 296 -19.26 -6.57 -8.78
CA GLN A 296 -18.62 -5.28 -8.51
C GLN A 296 -17.34 -5.43 -7.67
N SER A 297 -17.34 -6.35 -6.70
CA SER A 297 -16.17 -6.61 -5.86
C SER A 297 -15.05 -7.30 -6.65
N VAL A 298 -15.38 -8.25 -7.53
CA VAL A 298 -14.40 -8.92 -8.40
C VAL A 298 -13.76 -7.93 -9.35
N ASP A 299 -14.54 -7.05 -9.98
CA ASP A 299 -14.02 -6.00 -10.87
C ASP A 299 -13.10 -5.04 -10.11
N ARG A 300 -13.54 -4.52 -8.96
CA ARG A 300 -12.78 -3.55 -8.16
C ARG A 300 -11.48 -4.11 -7.56
N TYR A 301 -11.51 -5.33 -7.05
CA TYR A 301 -10.40 -5.90 -6.26
C TYR A 301 -9.65 -7.04 -6.97
N GLY A 302 -10.06 -7.39 -8.19
CA GLY A 302 -9.49 -8.48 -8.98
C GLY A 302 -9.95 -9.88 -8.58
N ARG A 303 -10.57 -10.07 -7.40
CA ARG A 303 -11.13 -11.35 -6.93
C ARG A 303 -12.12 -11.20 -5.79
N HIS A 304 -12.96 -12.21 -5.57
CA HIS A 304 -13.91 -12.23 -4.44
C HIS A 304 -14.25 -13.65 -3.98
N ILE A 305 -14.51 -13.82 -2.67
CA ILE A 305 -15.01 -15.09 -2.11
C ILE A 305 -16.50 -15.20 -2.41
N VAL A 306 -16.90 -16.18 -3.21
CA VAL A 306 -18.30 -16.39 -3.58
C VAL A 306 -19.03 -17.38 -2.67
N LYS A 307 -18.30 -18.28 -2.00
CA LYS A 307 -18.88 -19.28 -1.08
C LYS A 307 -17.85 -19.78 -0.09
N GLU A 308 -18.23 -19.89 1.18
CA GLU A 308 -17.45 -20.55 2.23
C GLU A 308 -18.17 -21.83 2.70
N SER A 309 -17.42 -22.90 2.95
CA SER A 309 -17.98 -24.15 3.47
C SER A 309 -16.88 -25.03 4.08
N LYS A 310 -17.28 -25.91 5.02
CA LYS A 310 -16.46 -27.05 5.45
C LYS A 310 -16.55 -28.22 4.46
N ASP A 311 -17.65 -28.29 3.71
CA ASP A 311 -17.84 -29.30 2.66
C ASP A 311 -17.19 -28.83 1.36
N ILE A 312 -15.97 -29.31 1.12
CA ILE A 312 -15.21 -29.02 -0.11
C ILE A 312 -15.98 -29.46 -1.36
N GLN A 313 -16.77 -30.55 -1.29
CA GLN A 313 -17.52 -31.02 -2.45
C GLN A 313 -18.59 -30.00 -2.87
N SER A 314 -19.27 -29.37 -1.90
CA SER A 314 -20.21 -28.27 -2.19
C SER A 314 -19.56 -27.04 -2.82
N LEU A 315 -18.26 -26.82 -2.59
CA LEU A 315 -17.48 -25.74 -3.20
C LEU A 315 -17.05 -26.12 -4.62
N ILE A 316 -16.58 -27.36 -4.83
CA ILE A 316 -16.24 -27.89 -6.16
C ILE A 316 -17.43 -27.84 -7.11
N THR A 317 -18.64 -28.18 -6.63
CA THR A 317 -19.86 -28.08 -7.42
C THR A 317 -20.13 -26.63 -7.84
N ALA A 318 -20.03 -25.66 -6.92
CA ALA A 318 -20.21 -24.25 -7.24
C ALA A 318 -19.12 -23.74 -8.21
N ALA A 319 -17.86 -24.09 -7.96
CA ALA A 319 -16.73 -23.73 -8.82
C ALA A 319 -16.89 -24.30 -10.23
N SER A 320 -17.35 -25.54 -10.38
CA SER A 320 -17.60 -26.16 -11.69
C SER A 320 -18.68 -25.41 -12.49
N ILE A 321 -19.72 -24.91 -11.82
CA ILE A 321 -20.78 -24.12 -12.47
C ILE A 321 -20.20 -22.78 -12.95
N ILE A 322 -19.42 -22.09 -12.13
CA ILE A 322 -18.80 -20.82 -12.48
C ILE A 322 -17.78 -21.00 -13.62
N SER A 323 -16.93 -22.01 -13.52
CA SER A 323 -15.91 -22.33 -14.53
C SER A 323 -16.52 -22.80 -15.87
N SER A 324 -17.79 -23.20 -15.91
CA SER A 324 -18.46 -23.66 -17.14
C SER A 324 -18.56 -22.59 -18.24
N ILE A 325 -18.47 -21.30 -17.88
CA ILE A 325 -18.40 -20.19 -18.84
C ILE A 325 -16.97 -19.73 -19.12
N GLY A 326 -15.95 -20.34 -18.50
CA GLY A 326 -14.54 -20.01 -18.70
C GLY A 326 -13.95 -19.04 -17.67
N LEU A 327 -14.71 -18.67 -16.62
CA LEU A 327 -14.20 -17.88 -15.51
C LEU A 327 -13.20 -18.67 -14.65
N ALA A 328 -12.16 -17.99 -14.18
CA ALA A 328 -11.14 -18.54 -13.29
C ALA A 328 -11.65 -18.62 -11.85
N VAL A 329 -11.51 -19.79 -11.22
CA VAL A 329 -11.99 -20.05 -9.87
C VAL A 329 -11.02 -20.96 -9.13
N THR A 330 -10.68 -20.60 -7.90
CA THR A 330 -9.86 -21.44 -7.01
C THR A 330 -10.60 -21.78 -5.73
N ILE A 331 -10.20 -22.89 -5.09
CA ILE A 331 -10.68 -23.26 -3.76
C ILE A 331 -9.47 -23.41 -2.84
N CYS A 332 -9.45 -22.66 -1.74
CA CYS A 332 -8.39 -22.79 -0.73
C CYS A 332 -8.92 -22.61 0.68
N SER A 333 -8.06 -22.76 1.68
CA SER A 333 -8.45 -22.59 3.08
C SER A 333 -8.74 -21.12 3.39
N VAL A 334 -9.76 -20.85 4.21
CA VAL A 334 -10.10 -19.47 4.63
C VAL A 334 -8.92 -18.79 5.33
N HIS A 335 -8.11 -19.54 6.08
CA HIS A 335 -6.91 -18.96 6.70
C HIS A 335 -5.85 -18.56 5.65
N LYS A 336 -5.83 -19.20 4.47
CA LYS A 336 -4.96 -18.76 3.37
C LYS A 336 -5.43 -17.42 2.81
N THR A 337 -6.73 -17.22 2.61
CA THR A 337 -7.26 -15.94 2.10
C THR A 337 -6.98 -14.79 3.04
N VAL A 338 -7.18 -14.98 4.36
CA VAL A 338 -6.86 -13.93 5.35
C VAL A 338 -5.36 -13.65 5.41
N ARG A 339 -4.49 -14.64 5.23
CA ARG A 339 -3.04 -14.41 5.14
C ARG A 339 -2.68 -13.54 3.95
N GLU A 340 -3.27 -13.80 2.79
CA GLU A 340 -3.04 -12.99 1.60
C GLU A 340 -3.54 -11.55 1.79
N GLU A 341 -4.67 -11.33 2.47
CA GLU A 341 -5.14 -9.99 2.86
C GLU A 341 -4.14 -9.29 3.81
N ILE A 342 -3.63 -10.01 4.82
CA ILE A 342 -2.60 -9.48 5.74
C ILE A 342 -1.30 -9.16 4.98
N ALA A 343 -0.87 -10.03 4.07
CA ALA A 343 0.33 -9.80 3.25
C ALA A 343 0.18 -8.56 2.35
N GLY A 344 -1.01 -8.35 1.76
CA GLY A 344 -1.33 -7.12 1.02
C GLY A 344 -1.25 -5.88 1.90
N LEU A 345 -1.88 -5.90 3.07
CA LEU A 345 -1.83 -4.81 4.05
C LEU A 345 -0.39 -4.47 4.47
N LEU A 346 0.43 -5.49 4.71
CA LEU A 346 1.84 -5.32 5.08
C LEU A 346 2.69 -4.78 3.93
N LEU A 347 2.38 -5.17 2.68
CA LEU A 347 3.06 -4.65 1.50
C LEU A 347 2.76 -3.16 1.30
N ASP A 348 1.49 -2.76 1.45
CA ASP A 348 1.08 -1.36 1.41
C ASP A 348 1.75 -0.56 2.53
N TRP A 349 1.82 -1.11 3.74
CA TRP A 349 2.52 -0.50 4.85
C TRP A 349 4.02 -0.33 4.59
N LEU A 350 4.70 -1.33 4.02
CA LEU A 350 6.10 -1.21 3.62
C LEU A 350 6.30 -0.13 2.56
N LYS A 351 5.40 -0.05 1.57
CA LYS A 351 5.41 0.98 0.53
C LYS A 351 5.30 2.38 1.14
N GLU A 352 4.39 2.57 2.09
CA GLU A 352 4.24 3.82 2.83
C GLU A 352 5.48 4.12 3.69
N LEU A 353 6.07 3.12 4.35
CA LEU A 353 7.27 3.31 5.17
C LEU A 353 8.48 3.78 4.34
N VAL A 354 8.68 3.24 3.14
CA VAL A 354 9.79 3.64 2.26
C VAL A 354 9.53 4.95 1.51
N SER A 355 8.27 5.42 1.47
CA SER A 355 7.93 6.70 0.84
C SER A 355 8.55 7.89 1.57
N GLY A 356 8.85 7.76 2.87
CA GLY A 356 9.34 8.89 3.66
C GLY A 356 8.32 10.01 3.80
N ARG A 357 7.02 9.70 3.73
CA ARG A 357 5.92 10.64 4.03
C ARG A 357 5.97 11.21 5.46
N TYR A 358 6.74 10.60 6.37
CA TYR A 358 6.71 10.87 7.81
C TYR A 358 8.11 10.98 8.40
#